data_AF-A0A938UW27-F1
#
_entry.id   AF-A0A938UW27-F1
#
_cell.length_a   1.000
_cell.length_b   1.000
_cell.length_c   1.000
_cell.angle_alpha   90.00
_cell.angle_beta   90.00
_cell.angle_gamma   90.00
#
_symmetry.space_group_name_H-M   'P 1'
#
loop_
_entity.id
_entity.type
_entity.pdbx_description
1 polymer ?
#
loop_
_entity_poly.entity_id
_entity_poly.type
_entity_poly.pdbx_seq_one_letter_code
_entity_poly.pdbx_strand_id
1 'polypeptide(L)'
;LSVIDTAVLKHQIPGGMISNMVSQLKQQNALHRISEVYAELPKTRKDLGYPPLVTPTSQIVGVQAVLNVLFGRYKMLSKETQDYVYGLYGKSPVPISDEIQKTVLKGYKKGKEPITCRPADVIEPELEKVKEESKDLAKDLYDTLVYALFPQTGTQFLKWKYGLEPVPEKVKPKTMEDVKREDEAIAKAKAEAQKK
;
A
#
# COMPACT_ATOMS: atom_id res chain seq x y z
N LEU A 1 15.61 9.11 -15.71
CA LEU A 1 15.73 8.53 -14.35
C LEU A 1 16.89 7.56 -14.39
N SER A 2 17.91 7.76 -13.55
CA SER A 2 19.06 6.84 -13.47
C SER A 2 18.58 5.43 -13.09
N VAL A 3 19.21 4.40 -13.64
CA VAL A 3 18.98 2.98 -13.25
C VAL A 3 19.40 2.75 -11.79
N ILE A 4 20.33 3.56 -11.29
CA ILE A 4 20.84 3.54 -9.92
C ILE A 4 20.33 4.79 -9.19
N ASP A 5 19.60 4.60 -8.10
CA ASP A 5 19.16 5.68 -7.21
C ASP A 5 19.93 5.65 -5.89
N THR A 6 20.95 6.51 -5.76
CA THR A 6 21.72 6.67 -4.52
C THR A 6 21.04 7.57 -3.50
N ALA A 7 19.98 8.29 -3.88
CA ALA A 7 19.27 9.20 -2.97
C ALA A 7 18.57 8.43 -1.85
N VAL A 8 18.32 7.12 -2.04
CA VAL A 8 17.85 6.19 -1.01
C VAL A 8 18.70 6.22 0.26
N LEU A 9 20.01 6.45 0.17
CA LEU A 9 20.88 6.54 1.34
C LEU A 9 20.58 7.77 2.21
N LYS A 10 20.00 8.82 1.60
CA LYS A 10 19.63 10.06 2.27
C LYS A 10 18.19 10.02 2.79
N HIS A 11 17.23 9.71 1.94
CA HIS A 11 15.80 9.77 2.30
C HIS A 11 15.25 8.43 2.81
N GLN A 12 15.96 7.31 2.63
CA GLN A 12 15.60 5.96 3.09
C GLN A 12 14.31 5.40 2.48
N ILE A 13 13.93 5.89 1.29
CA ILE A 13 12.66 5.52 0.63
C ILE A 13 12.98 4.47 -0.44
N PRO A 14 12.40 3.26 -0.35
CA PRO A 14 12.53 2.28 -1.42
C PRO A 14 11.97 2.82 -2.74
N GLY A 15 12.59 2.48 -3.88
CA GLY A 15 12.19 3.03 -5.18
C GLY A 15 10.71 2.86 -5.55
N GLY A 16 10.11 1.70 -5.23
CA GLY A 16 8.68 1.44 -5.46
C GLY A 16 7.73 2.30 -4.61
N MET A 17 8.20 2.81 -3.47
CA MET A 17 7.45 3.73 -2.63
C MET A 17 7.53 5.17 -3.19
N ILE A 18 8.66 5.56 -3.80
CA ILE A 18 8.82 6.87 -4.43
C ILE A 18 7.83 7.05 -5.57
N SER A 19 7.68 6.05 -6.46
CA SER A 19 6.76 6.15 -7.60
C SER A 19 5.30 6.35 -7.15
N ASN A 20 4.87 5.61 -6.14
CA ASN A 20 3.53 5.77 -5.54
C ASN A 20 3.35 7.15 -4.91
N MET A 21 4.32 7.61 -4.13
CA MET A 21 4.28 8.93 -3.47
C MET A 21 4.23 10.06 -4.51
N VAL A 22 5.03 9.98 -5.57
CA VAL A 22 5.02 10.94 -6.69
C VAL A 22 3.66 10.94 -7.39
N SER A 23 3.06 9.78 -7.60
CA SER A 23 1.73 9.66 -8.18
C SER A 23 0.67 10.37 -7.32
N GLN A 24 0.69 10.16 -6.00
CA GLN A 24 -0.21 10.82 -5.06
C GLN A 24 -0.06 12.34 -5.06
N LEU A 25 1.18 12.85 -5.03
CA LEU A 25 1.44 14.29 -5.10
C LEU A 25 0.99 14.90 -6.45
N LYS A 26 1.16 14.18 -7.56
CA LYS A 26 0.66 14.62 -8.87
C LYS A 26 -0.86 14.72 -8.89
N GLN A 27 -1.57 13.72 -8.37
CA GLN A 27 -3.04 13.75 -8.28
C GLN A 27 -3.56 14.92 -7.44
N GLN A 28 -2.78 15.36 -6.45
CA GLN A 28 -3.08 16.51 -5.59
C GLN A 28 -2.50 17.84 -6.13
N ASN A 29 -1.95 17.88 -7.35
CA ASN A 29 -1.26 19.04 -7.92
C ASN A 29 -0.13 19.64 -7.03
N ALA A 30 0.46 18.79 -6.18
CA ALA A 30 1.42 19.19 -5.14
C ALA A 30 2.83 18.62 -5.38
N LEU A 31 3.16 18.22 -6.60
CA LEU A 31 4.48 17.63 -6.92
C LEU A 31 5.65 18.57 -6.58
N HIS A 32 5.44 19.89 -6.67
CA HIS A 32 6.42 20.90 -6.28
C HIS A 32 6.84 20.82 -4.79
N ARG A 33 6.06 20.15 -3.95
CA ARG A 33 6.30 19.98 -2.50
C ARG A 33 7.04 18.70 -2.15
N ILE A 34 7.52 17.94 -3.14
CA ILE A 34 8.20 16.65 -2.91
C ILE A 34 9.41 16.75 -1.97
N SER A 35 10.16 17.85 -2.03
CA SER A 35 11.29 18.11 -1.15
C SER A 35 10.88 18.25 0.32
N GLU A 36 9.70 18.81 0.59
CA GLU A 36 9.12 18.88 1.93
C GLU A 36 8.78 17.48 2.44
N VAL A 37 8.23 16.62 1.58
CA VAL A 37 7.90 15.23 1.93
C VAL A 37 9.17 14.44 2.26
N TYR A 38 10.25 14.62 1.51
CA TYR A 38 11.54 14.01 1.82
C TYR A 38 12.10 14.45 3.18
N ALA A 39 11.87 15.70 3.58
CA ALA A 39 12.26 16.21 4.90
C ALA A 39 11.34 15.72 6.03
N GLU A 40 10.07 15.49 5.74
CA GLU A 40 9.06 15.06 6.70
C GLU A 40 9.13 13.56 6.99
N LEU A 41 9.42 12.74 5.98
CA LEU A 41 9.45 11.28 6.09
C LEU A 41 10.33 10.74 7.22
N PRO A 42 11.61 11.16 7.40
CA PRO A 42 12.43 10.69 8.51
C PRO A 42 11.87 11.10 9.88
N LYS A 43 11.15 12.24 9.97
CA LYS A 43 10.48 12.67 11.20
C LYS A 43 9.27 11.79 11.50
N THR A 44 8.42 11.54 10.51
CA THR A 44 7.28 10.62 10.64
C THR A 44 7.75 9.21 11.00
N ARG A 45 8.83 8.71 10.38
CA ARG A 45 9.43 7.41 10.71
C ARG A 45 9.88 7.36 12.18
N LYS A 46 10.53 8.42 12.67
CA LYS A 46 10.94 8.55 14.07
C LYS A 46 9.73 8.54 15.00
N ASP A 47 8.72 9.35 14.69
CA ASP A 47 7.50 9.46 15.50
C ASP A 47 6.77 8.12 15.60
N LEU A 48 6.84 7.29 14.55
CA LEU A 48 6.28 5.94 14.52
C LEU A 48 7.24 4.86 15.07
N GLY A 49 8.32 5.23 15.76
CA GLY A 49 9.17 4.26 16.45
C GLY A 49 10.16 3.51 15.54
N TYR A 50 10.59 4.14 14.45
CA TYR A 50 11.59 3.63 13.51
C TYR A 50 11.30 2.26 12.86
N PRO A 51 10.08 2.01 12.35
CA PRO A 51 9.83 0.77 11.61
C PRO A 51 10.80 0.63 10.43
N PRO A 52 11.22 -0.60 10.08
CA PRO A 52 11.84 -0.86 8.79
C PRO A 52 10.92 -0.38 7.66
N LEU A 53 11.45 0.29 6.64
CA LEU A 53 10.65 0.79 5.53
C LEU A 53 10.53 -0.28 4.44
N VAL A 54 9.69 -1.27 4.72
CA VAL A 54 9.29 -2.34 3.79
C VAL A 54 7.77 -2.37 3.68
N THR A 55 7.18 -3.12 2.76
CA THR A 55 5.71 -3.25 2.73
C THR A 55 5.23 -4.01 3.97
N PRO A 56 4.19 -3.54 4.70
CA PRO A 56 3.34 -2.36 4.43
C PRO A 56 3.79 -1.05 5.10
N THR A 57 4.75 -1.08 6.04
CA THR A 57 5.15 0.08 6.85
C THR A 57 5.70 1.25 6.05
N SER A 58 6.37 0.97 4.92
CA SER A 58 6.87 1.99 4.00
C SER A 58 5.73 2.86 3.48
N GLN A 59 4.63 2.26 3.01
CA GLN A 59 3.44 2.97 2.55
C GLN A 59 2.77 3.76 3.68
N ILE A 60 2.65 3.17 4.88
CA ILE A 60 2.05 3.85 6.04
C ILE A 60 2.82 5.14 6.37
N VAL A 61 4.13 5.05 6.52
CA VAL A 61 4.99 6.19 6.84
C VAL A 61 4.96 7.24 5.72
N GLY A 62 5.02 6.81 4.45
CA GLY A 62 5.01 7.73 3.30
C GLY A 62 3.71 8.48 3.12
N VAL A 63 2.59 7.77 3.16
CA VAL A 63 1.27 8.39 3.05
C VAL A 63 1.07 9.39 4.18
N GLN A 64 1.41 9.02 5.41
CA GLN A 64 1.30 9.94 6.54
C GLN A 64 2.24 11.15 6.40
N ALA A 65 3.45 10.98 5.87
CA ALA A 65 4.35 12.10 5.58
C ALA A 65 3.78 13.05 4.52
N VAL A 66 3.17 12.52 3.46
CA VAL A 66 2.45 13.34 2.46
C VAL A 66 1.30 14.10 3.11
N LEU A 67 0.47 13.43 3.91
CA LEU A 67 -0.65 14.08 4.63
C LEU A 67 -0.15 15.20 5.57
N ASN A 68 0.95 14.95 6.28
CA ASN A 68 1.58 15.93 7.18
C ASN A 68 2.04 17.19 6.41
N VAL A 69 2.60 17.02 5.22
CA VAL A 69 3.01 18.15 4.37
C VAL A 69 1.79 18.90 3.84
N LEU A 70 0.81 18.18 3.29
CA LEU A 70 -0.35 18.79 2.64
C LEU A 70 -1.28 19.51 3.62
N PHE A 71 -1.53 18.92 4.78
CA PHE A 71 -2.57 19.37 5.71
C PHE A 71 -2.04 19.81 7.07
N GLY A 72 -0.74 19.66 7.33
CA GLY A 72 -0.11 19.88 8.63
C GLY A 72 0.04 18.58 9.43
N ARG A 73 1.09 18.51 10.26
CA ARG A 73 1.46 17.27 10.97
C ARG A 73 0.29 16.71 11.78
N TYR A 74 -0.09 15.46 11.47
CA TYR A 74 -1.12 14.68 12.14
C TYR A 74 -2.51 15.35 12.24
N LYS A 75 -2.79 16.37 11.41
CA LYS A 75 -4.15 16.96 11.30
C LYS A 75 -5.09 16.04 10.52
N MET A 76 -4.55 15.34 9.53
CA MET A 76 -5.23 14.28 8.80
C MET A 76 -4.46 12.98 9.00
N LEU A 77 -5.16 11.92 9.39
CA LEU A 77 -4.59 10.64 9.76
C LEU A 77 -5.12 9.55 8.84
N SER A 78 -4.23 8.69 8.34
CA SER A 78 -4.68 7.46 7.68
C SER A 78 -5.12 6.44 8.71
N LYS A 79 -6.07 5.57 8.33
CA LYS A 79 -6.52 4.47 9.20
C LYS A 79 -5.34 3.57 9.57
N GLU A 80 -4.47 3.28 8.62
CA GLU A 80 -3.32 2.39 8.80
C GLU A 80 -2.29 2.98 9.78
N THR A 81 -2.14 4.31 9.82
CA THR A 81 -1.31 4.99 10.83
C THR A 81 -1.91 4.83 12.21
N GLN A 82 -3.23 4.98 12.35
CA GLN A 82 -3.91 4.77 13.63
C GLN A 82 -3.83 3.31 14.07
N ASP A 83 -4.09 2.35 13.16
CA ASP A 83 -3.95 0.91 13.40
C ASP A 83 -2.51 0.55 13.84
N TYR A 84 -1.50 1.15 13.22
CA TYR A 84 -0.09 0.98 13.57
C TYR A 84 0.22 1.49 14.98
N VAL A 85 -0.18 2.74 15.29
CA VAL A 85 0.03 3.33 16.62
C VAL A 85 -0.78 2.62 17.71
N TYR A 86 -1.94 2.07 17.36
CA TYR A 86 -2.74 1.24 18.26
C TYR A 86 -2.12 -0.14 18.52
N GLY A 87 -1.10 -0.54 17.75
CA GLY A 87 -0.37 -1.80 17.94
C GLY A 87 -0.85 -2.96 17.08
N LEU A 88 -1.75 -2.77 16.11
CA LEU A 88 -2.27 -3.86 15.26
C LEU A 88 -1.26 -4.44 14.28
N TYR A 89 -0.10 -3.78 14.12
CA TYR A 89 1.03 -4.27 13.34
C TYR A 89 2.15 -4.85 14.22
N GLY A 90 1.87 -5.03 15.51
CA GLY A 90 2.84 -5.48 16.50
C GLY A 90 3.66 -4.34 17.09
N LYS A 91 4.75 -4.70 17.77
CA LYS A 91 5.59 -3.76 18.52
C LYS A 91 6.53 -2.99 17.59
N SER A 92 6.56 -1.67 17.72
CA SER A 92 7.56 -0.83 17.05
C SER A 92 8.98 -1.07 17.63
N PRO A 93 10.05 -0.97 16.82
CA PRO A 93 11.43 -1.15 17.30
C PRO A 93 11.80 -0.21 18.45
N VAL A 94 11.34 1.04 18.37
CA VAL A 94 11.47 2.04 19.43
C VAL A 94 10.07 2.42 19.93
N PRO A 95 9.87 2.61 21.24
CA PRO A 95 8.57 3.04 21.76
C PRO A 95 8.10 4.35 21.12
N ILE A 96 6.83 4.38 20.71
CA ILE A 96 6.16 5.59 20.23
C ILE A 96 5.85 6.47 21.44
N SER A 97 6.23 7.75 21.38
CA SER A 97 6.00 8.69 22.48
C SER A 97 4.50 8.89 22.79
N ASP A 98 4.18 9.11 24.06
CA ASP A 98 2.79 9.33 24.52
C ASP A 98 2.11 10.51 23.81
N GLU A 99 2.86 11.56 23.46
CA GLU A 99 2.34 12.71 22.72
C GLU A 99 1.83 12.30 21.33
N ILE A 100 2.62 11.52 20.60
CA ILE A 100 2.24 11.00 19.29
C ILE A 100 1.08 10.02 19.43
N GLN A 101 1.12 9.11 20.41
CA GLN A 101 0.01 8.17 20.65
C GLN A 101 -1.31 8.90 20.89
N LYS A 102 -1.32 9.87 21.80
CA LYS A 102 -2.51 10.68 22.12
C LYS A 102 -3.02 11.47 20.93
N THR A 103 -2.10 12.01 20.12
CA THR A 103 -2.45 12.79 18.93
C THR A 103 -3.06 11.90 17.85
N VAL A 104 -2.41 10.78 17.51
CA VAL A 104 -2.85 9.87 16.44
C VAL A 104 -4.10 9.10 16.82
N LEU A 105 -4.24 8.66 18.07
CA LEU A 105 -5.41 7.89 18.52
C LEU A 105 -6.59 8.77 18.93
N LYS A 106 -6.49 10.09 18.76
CA LYS A 106 -7.60 11.01 19.04
C LYS A 106 -8.79 10.69 18.11
N GLY A 107 -9.89 10.23 18.70
CA GLY A 107 -11.12 9.88 17.95
C GLY A 107 -11.02 8.56 17.18
N TYR A 108 -10.00 7.74 17.45
CA TYR A 108 -9.86 6.43 16.82
C TYR A 108 -10.94 5.46 17.31
N LYS A 109 -11.55 4.72 16.38
CA LYS A 109 -12.73 3.88 16.64
C LYS A 109 -12.49 2.74 17.64
N LYS A 110 -11.25 2.24 17.75
CA LYS A 110 -10.90 1.16 18.70
C LYS A 110 -10.47 1.68 20.07
N GLY A 111 -10.43 3.01 20.28
CA GLY A 111 -10.06 3.62 21.55
C GLY A 111 -8.69 4.27 21.54
N LYS A 112 -8.25 4.70 22.73
CA LYS A 112 -7.02 5.48 22.94
C LYS A 112 -5.87 4.66 23.54
N GLU A 113 -6.16 3.47 24.05
CA GLU A 113 -5.18 2.60 24.70
C GLU A 113 -4.68 1.57 23.68
N PRO A 114 -3.39 1.64 23.28
CA PRO A 114 -2.83 0.66 22.36
C PRO A 114 -2.82 -0.75 22.96
N ILE A 115 -2.97 -1.76 22.10
CA ILE A 115 -2.75 -3.15 22.50
C ILE A 115 -1.26 -3.42 22.67
N THR A 116 -0.93 -4.32 23.61
CA THR A 116 0.44 -4.81 23.84
C THR A 116 0.59 -6.31 23.58
N CYS A 117 -0.52 -7.01 23.35
CA CYS A 117 -0.57 -8.42 22.97
C CYS A 117 -0.26 -8.63 21.48
N ARG A 118 -0.21 -9.89 21.04
CA ARG A 118 -0.05 -10.20 19.61
C ARG A 118 -1.35 -9.79 18.89
N PRO A 119 -1.30 -9.03 17.77
CA PRO A 119 -2.51 -8.53 17.12
C PRO A 119 -3.53 -9.60 16.71
N ALA A 120 -3.07 -10.80 16.37
CA ALA A 120 -3.94 -11.91 16.02
C ALA A 120 -4.71 -12.51 17.23
N ASP A 121 -4.38 -12.12 18.46
CA ASP A 121 -5.12 -12.54 19.66
C ASP A 121 -6.42 -11.74 19.85
N VAL A 122 -6.56 -10.60 19.16
CA VAL A 122 -7.79 -9.77 19.18
C VAL A 122 -8.64 -9.93 17.90
N ILE A 123 -8.29 -10.90 17.05
CA ILE A 123 -9.05 -11.24 15.83
C ILE A 123 -9.90 -12.47 16.15
N GLU A 124 -11.21 -12.35 15.94
CA GLU A 124 -12.15 -13.47 16.11
C GLU A 124 -12.01 -14.49 14.96
N PRO A 125 -12.31 -15.78 15.18
CA PRO A 125 -12.33 -16.77 14.11
C PRO A 125 -13.27 -16.37 12.97
N GLU A 126 -12.75 -16.24 11.75
CA GLU A 126 -13.50 -15.73 10.60
C GLU A 126 -13.80 -16.76 9.51
N LEU A 127 -13.16 -17.95 9.53
CA LEU A 127 -13.23 -18.91 8.43
C LEU A 127 -14.66 -19.40 8.12
N GLU A 128 -15.46 -19.71 9.14
CA GLU A 128 -16.84 -20.18 8.93
C GLU A 128 -17.73 -19.08 8.34
N LYS A 129 -17.52 -17.83 8.76
CA LYS A 129 -18.21 -16.67 8.19
C LYS A 129 -17.83 -16.49 6.71
N VAL A 130 -16.54 -16.57 6.39
CA VAL A 130 -16.05 -16.45 5.00
C VAL A 130 -16.60 -17.57 4.12
N LYS A 131 -16.68 -18.81 4.62
CA LYS A 131 -17.31 -19.93 3.89
C LYS A 131 -18.76 -19.62 3.54
N GLU A 132 -19.52 -19.10 4.50
CA GLU A 132 -20.92 -18.75 4.28
C GLU A 132 -21.07 -17.58 3.28
N GLU A 133 -20.23 -16.55 3.39
CA GLU A 133 -20.23 -15.39 2.49
C GLU A 133 -19.82 -15.72 1.06
N SER A 134 -19.02 -16.79 0.85
CA SER A 134 -18.51 -17.19 -0.46
C SER A 134 -19.18 -18.44 -1.05
N LYS A 135 -20.13 -19.08 -0.35
CA LYS A 135 -20.72 -20.38 -0.74
C LYS A 135 -21.30 -20.44 -2.16
N ASP A 136 -21.81 -19.31 -2.67
CA ASP A 136 -22.42 -19.25 -4.00
C ASP A 136 -21.39 -19.13 -5.13
N LEU A 137 -20.10 -18.96 -4.78
CA LEU A 137 -19.01 -18.71 -5.72
C LEU A 137 -17.84 -19.67 -5.53
N ALA A 138 -17.44 -19.95 -4.29
CA ALA A 138 -16.34 -20.82 -3.95
C ALA A 138 -16.73 -22.29 -4.10
N LYS A 139 -15.92 -23.09 -4.80
CA LYS A 139 -16.13 -24.53 -4.97
C LYS A 139 -15.29 -25.38 -4.03
N ASP A 140 -14.25 -24.81 -3.45
CA ASP A 140 -13.36 -25.47 -2.52
C ASP A 140 -12.77 -24.49 -1.48
N LEU A 141 -11.91 -25.01 -0.60
CA LEU A 141 -11.24 -24.21 0.42
C LEU A 141 -10.29 -23.17 -0.20
N TYR A 142 -9.67 -23.45 -1.35
CA TYR A 142 -8.76 -22.51 -1.98
C TYR A 142 -9.50 -21.29 -2.51
N ASP A 143 -10.69 -21.47 -3.10
CA ASP A 143 -11.55 -20.35 -3.49
C ASP A 143 -12.03 -19.55 -2.29
N THR A 144 -12.39 -20.24 -1.20
CA THR A 144 -12.76 -19.59 0.06
C THR A 144 -11.61 -18.72 0.58
N LEU A 145 -10.37 -19.21 0.51
CA LEU A 145 -9.17 -18.46 0.89
C LEU A 145 -8.87 -17.30 -0.06
N VAL A 146 -9.09 -17.47 -1.37
CA VAL A 146 -8.98 -16.38 -2.35
C VAL A 146 -9.97 -15.27 -2.03
N TYR A 147 -11.21 -15.63 -1.68
CA TYR A 147 -12.22 -14.68 -1.22
C TYR A 147 -11.78 -13.98 0.09
N ALA A 148 -11.30 -14.73 1.08
CA ALA A 148 -10.84 -14.17 2.36
C ALA A 148 -9.69 -13.15 2.19
N LEU A 149 -8.66 -13.53 1.43
CA LEU A 149 -7.45 -12.70 1.24
C LEU A 149 -7.73 -11.48 0.35
N PHE A 150 -8.63 -11.64 -0.62
CA PHE A 150 -8.91 -10.62 -1.62
C PHE A 150 -10.42 -10.51 -1.87
N PRO A 151 -11.22 -9.96 -0.93
CA PRO A 151 -12.69 -10.01 -1.04
C PRO A 151 -13.24 -9.41 -2.34
N GLN A 152 -12.66 -8.31 -2.82
CA GLN A 152 -13.11 -7.65 -4.06
C GLN A 152 -12.50 -8.31 -5.31
N THR A 153 -11.16 -8.36 -5.41
CA THR A 153 -10.48 -8.85 -6.61
C THR A 153 -10.51 -10.36 -6.73
N GLY A 154 -10.50 -11.09 -5.62
CA GLY A 154 -10.70 -12.53 -5.55
C GLY A 154 -12.11 -12.93 -6.00
N THR A 155 -13.15 -12.25 -5.52
CA THR A 155 -14.53 -12.44 -6.03
C THR A 155 -14.59 -12.25 -7.54
N GLN A 156 -14.01 -11.15 -8.03
CA GLN A 156 -13.99 -10.85 -9.47
C GLN A 156 -13.24 -11.95 -10.26
N PHE A 157 -12.11 -12.41 -9.73
CA PHE A 157 -11.33 -13.49 -10.33
C PHE A 157 -12.10 -14.81 -10.35
N LEU A 158 -12.80 -15.18 -9.28
CA LEU A 158 -13.57 -16.42 -9.22
C LEU A 158 -14.73 -16.42 -10.22
N LYS A 159 -15.38 -15.28 -10.42
CA LYS A 159 -16.40 -15.12 -11.48
C LYS A 159 -15.84 -15.36 -12.86
N TRP A 160 -14.63 -14.88 -13.14
CA TRP A 160 -13.91 -15.15 -14.39
C TRP A 160 -13.51 -16.62 -14.51
N LYS A 161 -12.92 -17.20 -13.45
CA LYS A 161 -12.50 -18.61 -13.38
C LYS A 161 -13.64 -19.57 -13.70
N TYR A 162 -14.86 -19.26 -13.25
CA TYR A 162 -16.04 -20.09 -13.46
C TYR A 162 -16.96 -19.64 -14.58
N GLY A 163 -16.53 -18.68 -15.41
CA GLY A 163 -17.29 -18.23 -16.57
C GLY A 163 -18.61 -17.52 -16.25
N LEU A 164 -18.77 -17.01 -15.02
CA LEU A 164 -19.92 -16.21 -14.61
C LEU A 164 -19.86 -14.79 -15.20
N GLU A 165 -18.64 -14.31 -15.46
CA GLU A 165 -18.40 -13.03 -16.14
C GLU A 165 -17.27 -13.19 -17.17
N PRO A 166 -17.31 -12.45 -18.29
CA PRO A 166 -16.26 -12.50 -19.29
C PRO A 166 -14.94 -11.93 -18.72
N VAL A 167 -13.83 -12.58 -19.06
CA VAL A 167 -12.48 -12.11 -18.71
C VAL A 167 -12.17 -10.83 -19.51
N PRO A 168 -11.88 -9.69 -18.87
CA PRO A 168 -11.50 -8.47 -19.58
C PRO A 168 -10.22 -8.67 -20.40
N GLU A 169 -10.16 -8.08 -21.60
CA GLU A 169 -9.00 -8.23 -22.50
C GLU A 169 -7.68 -7.83 -21.83
N LYS A 170 -7.71 -6.78 -21.01
CA LYS A 170 -6.54 -6.24 -20.28
C LYS A 170 -5.90 -7.21 -19.26
N VAL A 171 -6.64 -8.25 -18.81
CA VAL A 171 -6.11 -9.23 -17.85
C VAL A 171 -5.84 -10.58 -18.50
N LYS A 172 -6.13 -10.73 -19.81
CA LYS A 172 -5.78 -11.94 -20.53
C LYS A 172 -4.25 -12.04 -20.64
N PRO A 173 -3.69 -13.25 -20.58
CA PRO A 173 -2.27 -13.45 -20.80
C PRO A 173 -1.91 -12.97 -22.22
N LYS A 174 -0.79 -12.24 -22.33
CA LYS A 174 -0.25 -11.88 -23.64
C LYS A 174 0.27 -13.12 -24.33
N THR A 175 -0.05 -13.28 -25.61
CA THR A 175 0.55 -14.34 -26.42
C THR A 175 1.98 -13.98 -26.79
N MET A 176 2.77 -14.96 -27.21
CA MET A 176 4.12 -14.68 -27.73
C MET A 176 4.09 -13.80 -28.99
N GLU A 177 3.01 -13.83 -29.75
CA GLU A 177 2.80 -12.96 -30.92
C GLU A 177 2.52 -11.51 -30.49
N ASP A 178 1.73 -11.30 -29.43
CA ASP A 178 1.52 -9.97 -28.86
C ASP A 178 2.83 -9.36 -28.38
N VAL A 179 3.68 -10.16 -27.72
CA VAL A 179 5.00 -9.71 -27.24
C VAL A 179 5.89 -9.29 -28.42
N LYS A 180 5.99 -10.11 -29.47
CA LYS A 180 6.78 -9.76 -30.67
C LYS A 180 6.31 -8.46 -31.31
N ARG A 181 4.99 -8.29 -31.44
CA ARG A 181 4.39 -7.07 -32.02
C ARG A 181 4.71 -5.83 -31.19
N GLU A 182 4.66 -5.94 -29.86
CA GLU A 182 5.03 -4.84 -28.97
C GLU A 182 6.53 -4.51 -29.06
N ASP A 183 7.40 -5.51 -29.11
CA ASP A 183 8.85 -5.32 -29.23
C ASP A 183 9.22 -4.62 -30.54
N GLU A 184 8.61 -5.02 -31.66
CA GLU A 184 8.79 -4.36 -32.96
C GLU A 184 8.32 -2.90 -32.94
N ALA A 185 7.17 -2.64 -32.32
CA ALA A 185 6.63 -1.29 -32.17
C ALA A 185 7.56 -0.40 -31.29
N ILE A 186 8.07 -0.94 -30.19
CA ILE A 186 9.03 -0.25 -29.32
C ILE A 186 10.34 0.02 -30.06
N ALA A 187 10.86 -0.94 -30.82
CA ALA A 187 12.08 -0.78 -31.61
C ALA A 187 11.93 0.34 -32.65
N LYS A 188 10.79 0.38 -33.35
CA LYS A 188 10.47 1.44 -34.31
C LYS A 188 10.38 2.81 -33.64
N ALA A 189 9.67 2.91 -32.52
CA ALA A 189 9.53 4.16 -31.77
C ALA A 189 10.89 4.70 -31.25
N LYS A 190 11.78 3.81 -30.77
CA LYS A 190 13.15 4.19 -30.36
C LYS A 190 13.97 4.69 -31.55
N ALA A 191 13.91 4.01 -32.69
CA ALA A 191 14.62 4.42 -33.90
C ALA A 191 14.14 5.79 -34.42
N GLU A 192 12.83 6.08 -34.33
CA GLU A 192 12.26 7.38 -34.70
C GLU A 192 12.66 8.49 -33.71
N ALA A 193 12.73 8.19 -32.42
CA ALA A 193 13.18 9.14 -31.40
C ALA A 193 14.66 9.50 -31.50
N GLN A 194 15.51 8.59 -32.01
CA GLN A 194 16.94 8.84 -32.25
C GLN A 194 17.22 9.66 -33.51
N LYS A 195 16.23 9.81 -34.39
CA LYS A 195 16.32 10.63 -35.62
C LYS A 195 15.90 12.09 -35.42
N LYS A 196 15.41 12.45 -34.22
CA LYS A 196 15.07 13.81 -33.81
C LYS A 196 16.13 14.34 -32.86
#